data_AF-A0AAX1NCV8-F1
#
_entry.id   AF-A0AAX1NCV8-F1
#
_cell.length_a   1.000
_cell.length_b   1.000
_cell.length_c   1.000
_cell.angle_alpha   90.00
_cell.angle_beta   90.00
_cell.angle_gamma   90.00
#
_symmetry.space_group_name_H-M   'P 1'
#
loop_
_entity.id
_entity.type
_entity.pdbx_description
1 polymer ?
#
loop_
_entity_poly.entity_id
_entity_poly.type
_entity_poly.pdbx_seq_one_letter_code
_entity_poly.pdbx_strand_id
1 'polypeptide(L)'
;MKITTSFLLIILMMSASLYSQNPNYFKEKKVMAVSNPILNMSKDIGYLKGLKYDFLLGAKENELNGKYRTYQPLLPLMSPPLETEQALELDMKMAQSMGIDGFEFPLLMSADPYYLDRLSQTIIQYVNLADKNKIDFSFALKINLRRNPKQLSEEQMMLKLGRTLLNIYSKTSFSDKWLRNSNNQIIIFTTISEGILDESINVKTKELPRAEGLVEKIYHQYQELSKHINHPVSFVYETKLPYHEDFNKEVLDYFDAISITKHQILNKKGADILKSICKEKKKGLVCTTTPDKFNSQMIVKSTDQKVKGKSELSKTLKLSDIYLINQNLNLTEGYRKLLELAIDNDADLIRIDSWNHYNNATHIAPEVHHGFGYGLLLKYYKNIWLGKGGFIEKELLLTAYKHYPSKYNKNLGVEVRFDDAYYPEETRDSIEVVSVLNESGDIFLNGKRLGKAEKGLNTFRIPMTEGTINVALKRYGREVISYTTTKAITFSPQNVDGITYLYSNLDVECSNSLLQKVSDYKKKDILNRFIVSENSMKKWEELDKAKFEKTYANFLQYGYNNKKFSSLNNAIETKYLKSVKSFMDDMEYNIWLRMYITNQNKHGDVNLFEPIEETQEEGFVLEQSDVSQ
;
A
#
# COMPACT_ATOMS: atom_id res chain seq x y z
N MET A 1 29.85 33.06 42.37
CA MET A 1 30.40 31.95 41.56
C MET A 1 30.30 32.32 40.08
N LYS A 2 31.41 32.65 39.41
CA LYS A 2 31.44 32.91 37.97
C LYS A 2 31.56 31.58 37.25
N ILE A 3 30.44 31.07 36.74
CA ILE A 3 30.45 29.92 35.83
C ILE A 3 30.99 30.44 34.49
N THR A 4 32.21 30.06 34.15
CA THR A 4 32.88 30.48 32.92
C THR A 4 32.25 29.76 31.72
N THR A 5 32.13 30.48 30.60
CA THR A 5 31.57 30.04 29.32
C THR A 5 32.16 28.72 28.81
N SER A 6 33.39 28.38 29.22
CA SER A 6 34.07 27.12 28.92
C SER A 6 33.40 25.89 29.54
N PHE A 7 32.75 26.01 30.71
CA PHE A 7 32.08 24.87 31.36
C PHE A 7 30.76 24.50 30.66
N LEU A 8 30.05 25.50 30.11
CA LEU A 8 28.86 25.27 29.30
C LEU A 8 29.20 24.59 27.95
N LEU A 9 30.36 24.93 27.36
CA LEU A 9 30.83 24.32 26.12
C LEU A 9 31.24 22.85 26.31
N ILE A 10 31.84 22.52 27.45
CA ILE A 10 32.20 21.12 27.79
C ILE A 10 30.96 20.29 28.06
N ILE A 11 29.93 20.85 28.72
CA ILE A 11 28.64 20.15 28.90
C ILE A 11 27.94 19.96 27.54
N LEU A 12 27.99 20.94 26.63
CA LEU A 12 27.45 20.82 25.26
C LEU A 12 28.24 19.82 24.39
N MET A 13 29.56 19.72 24.54
CA MET A 13 30.37 18.72 23.82
C MET A 13 30.26 17.31 24.43
N MET A 14 30.02 17.17 25.74
CA MET A 14 29.81 15.88 26.40
C MET A 14 28.37 15.34 26.26
N SER A 15 27.39 16.20 25.98
CA SER A 15 26.04 15.77 25.61
C SER A 15 25.90 15.43 24.12
N ALA A 16 26.80 15.94 23.27
CA ALA A 16 26.87 15.57 21.85
C ALA A 16 27.61 14.24 21.59
N SER A 17 28.32 13.68 22.57
CA SER A 17 29.19 12.49 22.41
C SER A 17 28.69 11.20 23.07
N LEU A 18 27.42 11.16 23.52
CA LEU A 18 26.84 9.97 24.17
C LEU A 18 25.68 9.28 23.43
N TYR A 19 25.31 9.73 22.22
CA TYR A 19 24.61 8.85 21.27
C TYR A 19 25.61 8.31 20.27
N SER A 20 26.39 7.32 20.71
CA SER A 20 26.98 6.34 19.80
C SER A 20 25.84 5.55 19.15
N GLN A 21 25.15 6.19 18.21
CA GLN A 21 24.35 5.47 17.22
C GLN A 21 25.38 4.76 16.35
N ASN A 22 25.29 3.43 16.26
CA ASN A 22 25.96 2.72 15.18
C ASN A 22 25.62 3.46 13.87
N PRO A 23 26.59 3.70 12.98
CA PRO A 23 26.28 4.31 11.70
C PRO A 23 25.20 3.48 11.01
N ASN A 24 24.08 4.12 10.66
CA ASN A 24 22.99 3.48 9.93
C ASN A 24 23.56 2.84 8.66
N TYR A 25 23.15 1.59 8.37
CA TYR A 25 23.56 0.92 7.14
C TYR A 25 23.13 1.71 5.89
N PHE A 26 21.93 2.29 5.91
CA PHE A 26 21.47 3.21 4.86
C PHE A 26 22.02 4.61 5.09
N LYS A 27 22.19 5.39 4.00
CA LYS A 27 22.56 6.81 4.12
C LYS A 27 21.61 7.59 5.05
N GLU A 28 20.33 7.21 5.01
CA GLU A 28 19.26 7.84 5.78
C GLU A 28 18.25 6.79 6.23
N LYS A 29 17.64 7.01 7.40
CA LYS A 29 16.49 6.24 7.88
C LYS A 29 15.28 6.57 7.00
N LYS A 30 14.84 5.59 6.18
CA LYS A 30 13.68 5.73 5.28
C LYS A 30 12.57 4.72 5.57
N VAL A 31 11.33 5.11 5.29
CA VAL A 31 10.18 4.21 5.22
C VAL A 31 9.92 3.87 3.74
N MET A 32 10.10 2.61 3.35
CA MET A 32 9.81 2.14 2.00
C MET A 32 8.52 1.34 1.98
N ALA A 33 7.69 1.48 0.95
CA ALA A 33 6.50 0.64 0.78
C ALA A 33 6.66 -0.31 -0.42
N VAL A 34 6.29 -1.57 -0.25
CA VAL A 34 6.19 -2.50 -1.38
C VAL A 34 5.07 -2.01 -2.28
N SER A 35 5.38 -1.73 -3.55
CA SER A 35 4.42 -1.20 -4.51
C SER A 35 4.33 -2.11 -5.72
N ASN A 36 3.12 -2.38 -6.19
CA ASN A 36 2.90 -2.93 -7.51
C ASN A 36 2.87 -1.76 -8.51
N PRO A 37 3.92 -1.60 -9.34
CA PRO A 37 4.08 -0.38 -10.13
C PRO A 37 2.99 -0.21 -11.20
N ILE A 38 2.30 -1.29 -11.62
CA ILE A 38 1.21 -1.20 -12.60
C ILE A 38 -0.15 -0.87 -11.99
N LEU A 39 -0.32 -0.92 -10.66
CA LEU A 39 -1.57 -0.50 -10.00
C LEU A 39 -1.55 1.01 -9.78
N ASN A 40 -1.58 1.75 -10.88
CA ASN A 40 -1.57 3.21 -10.94
C ASN A 40 -2.63 3.71 -11.94
N MET A 41 -2.92 5.02 -11.91
CA MET A 41 -3.98 5.64 -12.73
C MET A 41 -3.55 6.07 -14.13
N SER A 42 -2.40 5.63 -14.63
CA SER A 42 -1.97 5.92 -16.01
C SER A 42 -2.94 5.28 -17.00
N LYS A 43 -3.35 6.07 -18.00
CA LYS A 43 -4.15 5.60 -19.13
C LYS A 43 -3.40 4.63 -20.06
N ASP A 44 -2.05 4.62 -20.03
CA ASP A 44 -1.21 3.89 -20.99
C ASP A 44 -0.54 2.66 -20.37
N ILE A 45 -0.10 2.75 -19.10
CA ILE A 45 0.67 1.69 -18.42
C ILE A 45 0.03 1.18 -17.12
N GLY A 46 -1.05 1.81 -16.66
CA GLY A 46 -1.77 1.39 -15.46
C GLY A 46 -2.73 0.24 -15.76
N TYR A 47 -2.87 -0.72 -14.85
CA TYR A 47 -3.88 -1.78 -14.88
C TYR A 47 -5.19 -1.29 -14.25
N LEU A 48 -5.96 -0.52 -15.02
CA LEU A 48 -7.12 0.21 -14.48
C LEU A 48 -8.29 -0.71 -14.12
N LYS A 49 -8.43 -1.88 -14.78
CA LYS A 49 -9.37 -2.93 -14.33
C LYS A 49 -9.14 -3.33 -12.87
N GLY A 50 -7.89 -3.34 -12.40
CA GLY A 50 -7.55 -3.61 -11.01
C GLY A 50 -7.93 -2.52 -10.01
N LEU A 51 -8.51 -1.40 -10.49
CA LEU A 51 -8.86 -0.21 -9.70
C LEU A 51 -10.34 0.21 -9.87
N LYS A 52 -11.03 -0.23 -10.93
CA LYS A 52 -12.42 0.14 -11.25
C LYS A 52 -13.43 -0.73 -10.51
N TYR A 53 -14.47 -0.09 -9.95
CA TYR A 53 -15.54 -0.73 -9.18
C TYR A 53 -16.12 -1.98 -9.85
N ASP A 54 -16.45 -1.91 -11.14
CA ASP A 54 -17.12 -2.99 -11.88
C ASP A 54 -16.30 -4.29 -11.96
N PHE A 55 -14.98 -4.22 -11.83
CA PHE A 55 -14.06 -5.36 -11.86
C PHE A 55 -13.56 -5.77 -10.47
N LEU A 56 -13.96 -5.01 -9.45
CA LEU A 56 -13.59 -5.19 -8.06
C LEU A 56 -14.82 -5.67 -7.28
N LEU A 57 -15.40 -4.78 -6.47
CA LEU A 57 -16.55 -5.07 -5.63
C LEU A 57 -17.85 -5.22 -6.44
N GLY A 58 -17.96 -4.54 -7.58
CA GLY A 58 -19.12 -4.62 -8.46
C GLY A 58 -19.15 -5.87 -9.35
N ALA A 59 -18.07 -6.65 -9.41
CA ALA A 59 -17.98 -7.80 -10.31
C ALA A 59 -19.07 -8.84 -10.02
N LYS A 60 -19.66 -9.40 -11.08
CA LYS A 60 -20.61 -10.51 -10.92
C LYS A 60 -19.88 -11.77 -10.48
N GLU A 61 -20.60 -12.73 -9.90
CA GLU A 61 -20.04 -13.98 -9.38
C GLU A 61 -19.18 -14.73 -10.40
N ASN A 62 -19.64 -14.83 -11.66
CA ASN A 62 -18.91 -15.46 -12.76
C ASN A 62 -17.74 -14.62 -13.32
N GLU A 63 -17.59 -13.37 -12.86
CA GLU A 63 -16.55 -12.42 -13.27
C GLU A 63 -15.48 -12.21 -12.18
N LEU A 64 -15.64 -12.80 -10.99
CA LEU A 64 -14.71 -12.68 -9.85
C LEU A 64 -13.30 -13.19 -10.18
N ASN A 65 -13.18 -14.10 -11.15
CA ASN A 65 -11.90 -14.54 -11.69
C ASN A 65 -10.96 -15.12 -10.60
N GLY A 66 -11.54 -15.90 -9.69
CA GLY A 66 -10.82 -16.52 -8.56
C GLY A 66 -10.50 -15.57 -7.40
N LYS A 67 -11.01 -14.34 -7.42
CA LYS A 67 -10.77 -13.30 -6.41
C LYS A 67 -12.08 -12.65 -5.94
N TYR A 68 -12.41 -12.81 -4.67
CA TYR A 68 -13.52 -12.11 -4.02
C TYR A 68 -13.00 -10.79 -3.44
N ARG A 69 -13.15 -9.69 -4.18
CA ARG A 69 -12.57 -8.39 -3.82
C ARG A 69 -13.61 -7.52 -3.12
N THR A 70 -13.24 -6.98 -1.96
CA THR A 70 -14.13 -6.13 -1.16
C THR A 70 -13.64 -4.68 -1.07
N TYR A 71 -12.51 -4.35 -1.70
CA TYR A 71 -11.88 -3.03 -1.64
C TYR A 71 -12.28 -2.14 -2.83
N GLN A 72 -12.15 -0.81 -2.66
CA GLN A 72 -12.24 0.17 -3.74
C GLN A 72 -11.25 1.32 -3.48
N PRO A 73 -10.18 1.48 -4.28
CA PRO A 73 -9.27 2.61 -4.14
C PRO A 73 -10.01 3.94 -4.31
N LEU A 74 -9.58 5.00 -3.60
CA LEU A 74 -10.26 6.31 -3.66
C LEU A 74 -10.06 7.02 -5.00
N LEU A 75 -8.84 6.97 -5.53
CA LEU A 75 -8.44 7.78 -6.67
C LEU A 75 -9.30 7.56 -7.94
N PRO A 76 -9.70 6.32 -8.31
CA PRO A 76 -10.67 6.07 -9.38
C PRO A 76 -12.04 6.73 -9.21
N LEU A 77 -12.44 7.10 -7.98
CA LEU A 77 -13.69 7.82 -7.72
C LEU A 77 -13.55 9.34 -7.93
N MET A 78 -12.32 9.87 -7.89
CA MET A 78 -12.02 11.31 -8.00
C MET A 78 -11.76 11.76 -9.44
N SER A 79 -11.24 10.87 -10.28
CA SER A 79 -10.85 11.24 -11.65
C SER A 79 -10.88 10.06 -12.61
N PRO A 80 -11.16 10.31 -13.91
CA PRO A 80 -10.75 9.38 -14.95
C PRO A 80 -9.22 9.15 -14.92
N PRO A 81 -8.73 8.14 -15.66
CA PRO A 81 -7.31 7.90 -15.85
C PRO A 81 -6.55 9.16 -16.28
N LEU A 82 -5.33 9.30 -15.78
CA LEU A 82 -4.46 10.45 -16.02
C LEU A 82 -3.41 10.13 -17.07
N GLU A 83 -2.77 11.19 -17.59
CA GLU A 83 -1.54 11.02 -18.35
C GLU A 83 -0.48 10.32 -17.50
N THR A 84 0.38 9.53 -18.14
CA THR A 84 1.32 8.68 -17.42
C THR A 84 2.19 9.46 -16.43
N GLU A 85 2.84 10.56 -16.84
CA GLU A 85 3.66 11.37 -15.91
C GLU A 85 2.84 11.91 -14.72
N GLN A 86 1.59 12.33 -14.96
CA GLN A 86 0.72 12.85 -13.90
C GLN A 86 0.33 11.75 -12.90
N ALA A 87 -0.01 10.55 -13.41
CA ALA A 87 -0.39 9.41 -12.58
C ALA A 87 0.76 8.96 -11.66
N LEU A 88 1.97 8.83 -12.20
CA LEU A 88 3.14 8.38 -11.42
C LEU A 88 3.58 9.45 -10.41
N GLU A 89 3.56 10.73 -10.80
CA GLU A 89 3.85 11.83 -9.88
C GLU A 89 2.84 11.91 -8.73
N LEU A 90 1.54 11.77 -9.05
CA LEU A 90 0.49 11.76 -8.04
C LEU A 90 0.67 10.60 -7.07
N ASP A 91 1.00 9.40 -7.56
CA ASP A 91 1.20 8.21 -6.72
C ASP A 91 2.37 8.41 -5.73
N MET A 92 3.51 8.94 -6.20
CA MET A 92 4.64 9.28 -5.33
C MET A 92 4.28 10.35 -4.29
N LYS A 93 3.62 11.44 -4.71
CA LYS A 93 3.24 12.53 -3.79
C LYS A 93 2.19 12.08 -2.77
N MET A 94 1.29 11.18 -3.15
CA MET A 94 0.32 10.58 -2.24
C MET A 94 1.02 9.66 -1.23
N ALA A 95 1.99 8.87 -1.65
CA ALA A 95 2.79 8.05 -0.74
C ALA A 95 3.58 8.92 0.26
N GLN A 96 4.24 9.98 -0.21
CA GLN A 96 4.93 10.95 0.66
C GLN A 96 4.00 11.58 1.68
N SER A 97 2.78 11.96 1.29
CA SER A 97 1.84 12.58 2.22
C SER A 97 1.39 11.62 3.34
N MET A 98 1.48 10.30 3.10
CA MET A 98 1.22 9.21 4.05
C MET A 98 2.47 8.76 4.84
N GLY A 99 3.61 9.44 4.66
CA GLY A 99 4.84 9.17 5.39
C GLY A 99 5.79 8.16 4.74
N ILE A 100 5.55 7.76 3.49
CA ILE A 100 6.42 6.85 2.72
C ILE A 100 7.47 7.66 1.96
N ASP A 101 8.73 7.27 2.08
CA ASP A 101 9.88 7.93 1.43
C ASP A 101 10.25 7.31 0.08
N GLY A 102 9.72 6.13 -0.22
CA GLY A 102 10.06 5.45 -1.46
C GLY A 102 9.29 4.16 -1.71
N PHE A 103 9.42 3.65 -2.93
CA PHE A 103 8.82 2.39 -3.35
C PHE A 103 9.85 1.28 -3.51
N GLU A 104 9.49 0.09 -3.02
CA GLU A 104 10.18 -1.15 -3.33
C GLU A 104 9.34 -1.94 -4.34
N PHE A 105 9.87 -2.17 -5.53
CA PHE A 105 9.16 -2.88 -6.59
C PHE A 105 9.55 -4.37 -6.61
N PRO A 106 8.59 -5.30 -6.43
CA PRO A 106 8.87 -6.72 -6.47
C PRO A 106 9.05 -7.20 -7.92
N LEU A 107 10.17 -7.88 -8.18
CA LEU A 107 10.47 -8.56 -9.44
C LEU A 107 10.29 -10.06 -9.25
N LEU A 108 9.19 -10.62 -9.76
CA LEU A 108 8.99 -12.07 -9.77
C LEU A 108 9.74 -12.70 -10.96
N MET A 109 10.72 -13.55 -10.66
CA MET A 109 11.42 -14.28 -11.71
C MET A 109 10.48 -15.31 -12.34
N SER A 110 10.15 -15.08 -13.61
CA SER A 110 9.32 -15.94 -14.44
C SER A 110 10.06 -16.30 -15.72
N ALA A 111 9.73 -17.45 -16.33
CA ALA A 111 10.17 -17.76 -17.69
C ALA A 111 9.57 -16.77 -18.70
N ASP A 112 8.36 -16.28 -18.45
CA ASP A 112 7.66 -15.29 -19.28
C ASP A 112 8.44 -13.96 -19.34
N PRO A 113 8.88 -13.49 -20.53
CA PRO A 113 9.57 -12.22 -20.70
C PRO A 113 8.64 -11.00 -20.60
N TYR A 114 7.37 -11.12 -21.00
CA TYR A 114 6.45 -9.97 -21.13
C TYR A 114 6.23 -9.27 -19.78
N TYR A 115 6.09 -10.06 -18.72
CA TYR A 115 5.96 -9.54 -17.36
C TYR A 115 7.14 -8.65 -16.96
N LEU A 116 8.36 -9.16 -17.11
CA LEU A 116 9.57 -8.46 -16.65
C LEU A 116 9.88 -7.23 -17.50
N ASP A 117 9.69 -7.30 -18.81
CA ASP A 117 9.95 -6.18 -19.71
C ASP A 117 9.02 -5.00 -19.42
N ARG A 118 7.73 -5.29 -19.28
CA ARG A 118 6.71 -4.28 -18.98
C ARG A 118 6.92 -3.65 -17.61
N LEU A 119 7.17 -4.48 -16.60
CA LEU A 119 7.45 -4.01 -15.25
C LEU A 119 8.70 -3.11 -15.23
N SER A 120 9.76 -3.51 -15.95
CA SER A 120 10.98 -2.73 -16.09
C SER A 120 10.70 -1.36 -16.71
N GLN A 121 9.89 -1.29 -17.78
CA GLN A 121 9.52 -0.03 -18.42
C GLN A 121 8.77 0.91 -17.46
N THR A 122 7.80 0.41 -16.70
CA THR A 122 7.07 1.22 -15.72
C THR A 122 8.01 1.72 -14.61
N ILE A 123 8.91 0.86 -14.11
CA ILE A 123 9.89 1.25 -13.08
C ILE A 123 10.84 2.34 -13.58
N ILE A 124 11.37 2.20 -14.80
CA ILE A 124 12.24 3.20 -15.43
C ILE A 124 11.53 4.56 -15.51
N GLN A 125 10.24 4.57 -15.86
CA GLN A 125 9.46 5.81 -15.93
C GLN A 125 9.27 6.47 -14.56
N TYR A 126 9.01 5.71 -13.49
CA TYR A 126 8.94 6.25 -12.13
C TYR A 126 10.24 6.98 -11.74
N VAL A 127 11.38 6.32 -11.95
CA VAL A 127 12.69 6.85 -11.53
C VAL A 127 13.06 8.09 -12.35
N ASN A 128 12.94 8.02 -13.68
CA ASN A 128 13.25 9.15 -14.56
C ASN A 128 12.34 10.35 -14.29
N LEU A 129 11.06 10.12 -13.97
CA LEU A 129 10.14 11.19 -13.60
C LEU A 129 10.52 11.83 -12.27
N ALA A 130 10.90 11.03 -11.27
CA ALA A 130 11.36 11.55 -9.98
C ALA A 130 12.62 12.42 -10.13
N ASP A 131 13.54 12.06 -11.02
CA ASP A 131 14.70 12.90 -11.36
C ASP A 131 14.29 14.17 -12.10
N LYS A 132 13.53 14.04 -13.19
CA LYS A 132 13.05 15.16 -14.02
C LYS A 132 12.34 16.22 -13.17
N ASN A 133 11.48 15.79 -12.25
CA ASN A 133 10.66 16.66 -11.42
C ASN A 133 11.29 16.92 -10.03
N LYS A 134 12.50 16.43 -9.77
CA LYS A 134 13.23 16.59 -8.49
C LYS A 134 12.41 16.15 -7.26
N ILE A 135 11.65 15.07 -7.39
CA ILE A 135 10.84 14.53 -6.30
C ILE A 135 11.78 13.82 -5.33
N ASP A 136 11.74 14.18 -4.03
CA ASP A 136 12.52 13.51 -2.98
C ASP A 136 11.91 12.14 -2.63
N PHE A 137 12.10 11.18 -3.52
CA PHE A 137 11.52 9.85 -3.42
C PHE A 137 12.52 8.79 -3.83
N SER A 138 12.62 7.71 -3.06
CA SER A 138 13.57 6.63 -3.32
C SER A 138 12.94 5.40 -3.95
N PHE A 139 13.76 4.61 -4.64
CA PHE A 139 13.33 3.36 -5.26
C PHE A 139 14.27 2.21 -4.89
N ALA A 140 13.71 1.02 -4.73
CA ALA A 140 14.48 -0.21 -4.56
C ALA A 140 13.81 -1.34 -5.34
N LEU A 141 14.59 -2.38 -5.66
CA LEU A 141 14.08 -3.61 -6.26
C LEU A 141 14.10 -4.72 -5.23
N LYS A 142 13.06 -5.56 -5.24
CA LYS A 142 12.99 -6.79 -4.46
C LYS A 142 12.88 -8.01 -5.37
N ILE A 143 13.94 -8.79 -5.47
CA ILE A 143 13.99 -9.96 -6.34
C ILE A 143 13.34 -11.14 -5.61
N ASN A 144 12.30 -11.71 -6.21
CA ASN A 144 11.67 -12.93 -5.74
C ASN A 144 12.12 -14.11 -6.61
N LEU A 145 12.91 -14.99 -6.02
CA LEU A 145 13.56 -16.11 -6.70
C LEU A 145 12.75 -17.41 -6.65
N ARG A 146 11.43 -17.32 -6.43
CA ARG A 146 10.54 -18.48 -6.56
C ARG A 146 10.44 -18.90 -8.03
N ARG A 147 11.17 -19.97 -8.41
CA ARG A 147 11.17 -20.52 -9.77
C ARG A 147 11.00 -22.03 -9.81
N ASN A 148 10.71 -22.54 -11.00
CA ASN A 148 10.78 -23.96 -11.32
C ASN A 148 12.05 -24.20 -12.15
N PRO A 149 13.04 -24.97 -11.67
CA PRO A 149 14.32 -25.16 -12.36
C PRO A 149 14.16 -25.87 -13.70
N LYS A 150 13.06 -26.62 -13.90
CA LYS A 150 12.73 -27.24 -15.19
C LYS A 150 12.30 -26.23 -16.26
N GLN A 151 11.83 -25.05 -15.86
CA GLN A 151 11.37 -23.99 -16.77
C GLN A 151 12.37 -22.86 -16.90
N LEU A 152 13.20 -22.65 -15.88
CA LEU A 152 14.21 -21.61 -15.84
C LEU A 152 15.37 -22.12 -14.98
N SER A 153 16.45 -22.58 -15.61
CA SER A 153 17.64 -23.07 -14.91
C SER A 153 18.36 -21.93 -14.16
N GLU A 154 19.31 -22.28 -13.29
CA GLU A 154 20.14 -21.30 -12.60
C GLU A 154 20.86 -20.35 -13.57
N GLU A 155 21.56 -20.88 -14.58
CA GLU A 155 22.29 -20.08 -15.58
C GLU A 155 21.35 -19.15 -16.37
N GLN A 156 20.21 -19.67 -16.83
CA GLN A 156 19.22 -18.89 -17.58
C GLN A 156 18.62 -17.77 -16.72
N MET A 157 18.32 -18.07 -15.45
CA MET A 157 17.83 -17.08 -14.50
C MET A 157 18.87 -15.99 -14.26
N MET A 158 20.13 -16.35 -14.03
CA MET A 158 21.23 -15.41 -13.78
C MET A 158 21.42 -14.45 -14.97
N LEU A 159 21.45 -14.99 -16.19
CA LEU A 159 21.54 -14.18 -17.40
C LEU A 159 20.33 -13.24 -17.56
N LYS A 160 19.11 -13.76 -17.36
CA LYS A 160 17.87 -12.98 -17.49
C LYS A 160 17.83 -11.87 -16.44
N LEU A 161 18.10 -12.20 -15.18
CA LEU A 161 18.11 -11.26 -14.07
C LEU A 161 19.18 -10.19 -14.24
N GLY A 162 20.42 -10.57 -14.61
CA GLY A 162 21.50 -9.63 -14.88
C GLY A 162 21.14 -8.63 -15.98
N ARG A 163 20.56 -9.11 -17.09
CA ARG A 163 20.08 -8.24 -18.18
C ARG A 163 18.94 -7.32 -17.74
N THR A 164 17.96 -7.83 -17.00
CA THR A 164 16.83 -7.03 -16.49
C THR A 164 17.33 -5.91 -15.56
N LEU A 165 18.19 -6.24 -14.58
CA LEU A 165 18.75 -5.26 -13.66
C LEU A 165 19.61 -4.22 -14.39
N LEU A 166 20.50 -4.66 -15.29
CA LEU A 166 21.31 -3.75 -16.10
C LEU A 166 20.42 -2.81 -16.93
N ASN A 167 19.36 -3.31 -17.57
CA ASN A 167 18.43 -2.50 -18.34
C ASN A 167 17.72 -1.44 -17.48
N ILE A 168 17.22 -1.81 -16.29
CA ILE A 168 16.56 -0.86 -15.39
C ILE A 168 17.54 0.22 -14.91
N TYR A 169 18.70 -0.18 -14.39
CA TYR A 169 19.65 0.76 -13.80
C TYR A 169 20.34 1.64 -14.85
N SER A 170 20.75 1.09 -15.99
CA SER A 170 21.39 1.89 -17.05
C SER A 170 20.43 2.87 -17.73
N LYS A 171 19.16 2.50 -17.98
CA LYS A 171 18.15 3.42 -18.55
C LYS A 171 17.67 4.50 -17.59
N THR A 172 18.00 4.36 -16.32
CA THR A 172 17.83 5.40 -15.30
C THR A 172 19.15 6.09 -14.96
N SER A 173 20.19 5.87 -15.78
CA SER A 173 21.54 6.43 -15.59
C SER A 173 22.12 6.20 -14.19
N PHE A 174 21.77 5.08 -13.56
CA PHE A 174 22.11 4.75 -12.18
C PHE A 174 21.74 5.88 -11.20
N SER A 175 20.56 6.48 -11.41
CA SER A 175 19.99 7.59 -10.63
C SER A 175 20.30 7.55 -9.12
N ASP A 176 20.50 8.74 -8.53
CA ASP A 176 20.63 8.89 -7.07
C ASP A 176 19.32 8.64 -6.32
N LYS A 177 18.19 8.47 -7.04
CA LYS A 177 16.91 8.05 -6.46
C LYS A 177 16.90 6.58 -6.08
N TRP A 178 17.81 5.76 -6.59
CA TRP A 178 17.97 4.39 -6.10
C TRP A 178 18.42 4.41 -4.64
N LEU A 179 17.79 3.59 -3.80
CA LEU A 179 18.14 3.43 -2.39
C LEU A 179 19.60 2.94 -2.29
N ARG A 180 20.39 3.58 -1.44
CA ARG A 180 21.83 3.30 -1.28
C ARG A 180 22.22 3.14 0.18
N ASN A 181 23.22 2.29 0.43
CA ASN A 181 23.89 2.25 1.73
C ASN A 181 24.86 3.43 1.93
N SER A 182 25.41 3.52 3.13
CA SER A 182 26.47 4.47 3.50
C SER A 182 27.70 4.42 2.58
N ASN A 183 27.98 3.27 1.96
CA ASN A 183 29.07 3.05 1.00
C ASN A 183 28.69 3.41 -0.46
N ASN A 184 27.54 4.08 -0.66
CA ASN A 184 27.02 4.49 -1.96
C ASN A 184 26.67 3.35 -2.94
N GLN A 185 26.53 2.12 -2.46
CA GLN A 185 26.11 0.97 -3.26
C GLN A 185 24.58 0.94 -3.39
N ILE A 186 24.06 0.60 -4.56
CA ILE A 186 22.61 0.45 -4.78
C ILE A 186 22.11 -0.80 -4.05
N ILE A 187 20.99 -0.66 -3.34
CA ILE A 187 20.40 -1.73 -2.54
C ILE A 187 19.44 -2.57 -3.37
N ILE A 188 19.62 -3.89 -3.27
CA ILE A 188 18.73 -4.88 -3.87
C ILE A 188 18.25 -5.83 -2.78
N PHE A 189 16.94 -5.88 -2.53
CA PHE A 189 16.35 -6.81 -1.58
C PHE A 189 16.10 -8.17 -2.25
N THR A 190 16.17 -9.23 -1.46
CA THR A 190 15.91 -10.59 -1.94
C THR A 190 14.82 -11.26 -1.11
N THR A 191 14.06 -12.15 -1.74
CA THR A 191 13.15 -13.09 -1.07
C THR A 191 13.37 -14.46 -1.66
N ILE A 192 13.40 -15.47 -0.78
CA ILE A 192 13.72 -16.85 -1.14
C ILE A 192 15.12 -16.88 -1.77
N SER A 193 16.13 -16.33 -1.09
CA SER A 193 17.51 -16.22 -1.59
C SER A 193 18.07 -17.58 -2.03
N GLU A 194 17.65 -18.67 -1.37
CA GLU A 194 17.97 -20.04 -1.72
C GLU A 194 17.48 -20.45 -3.13
N GLY A 195 16.54 -19.72 -3.73
CA GLY A 195 16.12 -19.95 -5.11
C GLY A 195 17.16 -19.56 -6.16
N ILE A 196 18.27 -18.91 -5.75
CA ILE A 196 19.35 -18.57 -6.68
C ILE A 196 20.10 -19.81 -7.15
N LEU A 197 20.18 -20.87 -6.34
CA LEU A 197 20.86 -22.12 -6.68
C LEU A 197 19.87 -23.23 -7.01
N ASP A 198 20.13 -24.01 -8.06
CA ASP A 198 19.34 -25.20 -8.41
C ASP A 198 19.35 -26.24 -7.28
N GLU A 199 20.49 -26.43 -6.61
CA GLU A 199 20.66 -27.41 -5.52
C GLU A 199 19.82 -27.10 -4.27
N SER A 200 19.48 -25.82 -4.02
CA SER A 200 18.75 -25.43 -2.80
C SER A 200 17.25 -25.20 -2.96
N ILE A 201 16.71 -25.30 -4.18
CA ILE A 201 15.27 -25.09 -4.45
C ILE A 201 14.36 -26.01 -3.62
N ASN A 202 14.81 -27.23 -3.33
CA ASN A 202 14.04 -28.22 -2.58
C ASN A 202 14.39 -28.27 -1.09
N VAL A 203 15.37 -27.48 -0.64
CA VAL A 203 15.77 -27.44 0.77
C VAL A 203 14.66 -26.78 1.57
N LYS A 204 14.13 -27.50 2.57
CA LYS A 204 13.06 -26.93 3.40
C LYS A 204 13.67 -25.86 4.29
N THR A 205 12.87 -24.84 4.63
CA THR A 205 13.33 -23.74 5.49
C THR A 205 13.97 -24.22 6.80
N LYS A 206 13.45 -25.29 7.41
CA LYS A 206 14.01 -25.88 8.66
C LYS A 206 15.37 -26.58 8.49
N GLU A 207 15.74 -26.92 7.26
CA GLU A 207 16.99 -27.62 6.91
C GLU A 207 18.10 -26.65 6.54
N LEU A 208 17.77 -25.38 6.23
CA LEU A 208 18.75 -24.34 5.86
C LEU A 208 19.92 -24.22 6.86
N PRO A 209 19.71 -24.22 8.20
CA PRO A 209 20.83 -24.09 9.16
C PRO A 209 21.80 -25.27 9.18
N ARG A 210 21.46 -26.40 8.54
CA ARG A 210 22.30 -27.62 8.50
C ARG A 210 22.96 -27.82 7.14
N ALA A 211 22.66 -26.97 6.17
CA ALA A 211 23.22 -27.05 4.83
C ALA A 211 24.58 -26.34 4.80
N GLU A 212 25.65 -27.06 5.15
CA GLU A 212 27.00 -26.51 5.23
C GLU A 212 27.43 -25.81 3.93
N GLY A 213 27.96 -24.58 4.06
CA GLY A 213 28.46 -23.77 2.95
C GLY A 213 27.38 -23.20 2.02
N LEU A 214 26.10 -23.42 2.29
CA LEU A 214 25.02 -22.96 1.41
C LEU A 214 24.94 -21.42 1.36
N VAL A 215 25.10 -20.74 2.50
CA VAL A 215 25.05 -19.27 2.56
C VAL A 215 26.17 -18.65 1.74
N GLU A 216 27.38 -19.18 1.85
CA GLU A 216 28.54 -18.78 1.06
C GLU A 216 28.30 -18.94 -0.45
N LYS A 217 27.78 -20.10 -0.89
CA LYS A 217 27.42 -20.34 -2.29
C LYS A 217 26.37 -19.36 -2.81
N ILE A 218 25.32 -19.10 -2.02
CA ILE A 218 24.29 -18.11 -2.34
C ILE A 218 24.93 -16.71 -2.51
N TYR A 219 25.82 -16.33 -1.58
CA TYR A 219 26.53 -15.06 -1.66
C TYR A 219 27.40 -14.96 -2.92
N HIS A 220 28.16 -15.99 -3.26
CA HIS A 220 28.97 -16.01 -4.48
C HIS A 220 28.12 -15.81 -5.74
N GLN A 221 26.93 -16.41 -5.82
CA GLN A 221 26.06 -16.15 -6.96
C GLN A 221 25.56 -14.71 -7.01
N TYR A 222 25.28 -14.07 -5.88
CA TYR A 222 25.00 -12.63 -5.89
C TYR A 222 26.20 -11.79 -6.30
N GLN A 223 27.42 -12.20 -5.93
CA GLN A 223 28.64 -11.53 -6.41
C GLN A 223 28.82 -11.68 -7.92
N GLU A 224 28.57 -12.86 -8.50
CA GLU A 224 28.56 -13.03 -9.97
C GLU A 224 27.47 -12.17 -10.63
N LEU A 225 26.25 -12.13 -10.05
CA LEU A 225 25.19 -11.26 -10.55
C LEU A 225 25.61 -9.78 -10.55
N SER A 226 26.30 -9.32 -9.50
CA SER A 226 26.75 -7.94 -9.36
C SER A 226 27.68 -7.51 -10.51
N LYS A 227 28.51 -8.42 -11.03
CA LYS A 227 29.42 -8.15 -12.16
C LYS A 227 28.66 -7.80 -13.43
N HIS A 228 27.46 -8.34 -13.62
CA HIS A 228 26.62 -8.04 -14.79
C HIS A 228 25.96 -6.65 -14.76
N ILE A 229 25.84 -6.02 -13.59
CA ILE A 229 25.20 -4.71 -13.43
C ILE A 229 26.19 -3.58 -13.73
N ASN A 230 27.50 -3.85 -13.63
CA ASN A 230 28.59 -2.89 -13.85
C ASN A 230 28.46 -1.59 -13.02
N HIS A 231 27.91 -1.71 -11.81
CA HIS A 231 27.81 -0.64 -10.82
C HIS A 231 27.83 -1.27 -9.42
N PRO A 232 28.41 -0.63 -8.39
CA PRO A 232 28.39 -1.15 -7.03
C PRO A 232 26.95 -1.38 -6.51
N VAL A 233 26.65 -2.62 -6.12
CA VAL A 233 25.38 -3.03 -5.51
C VAL A 233 25.64 -3.78 -4.20
N SER A 234 24.65 -3.78 -3.31
CA SER A 234 24.65 -4.59 -2.09
C SER A 234 23.30 -5.30 -1.96
N PHE A 235 23.34 -6.60 -1.65
CA PHE A 235 22.16 -7.44 -1.50
C PHE A 235 21.76 -7.54 -0.03
N VAL A 236 20.45 -7.46 0.24
CA VAL A 236 19.90 -7.62 1.59
C VAL A 236 19.16 -8.96 1.67
N TYR A 237 19.66 -9.84 2.53
CA TYR A 237 19.12 -11.20 2.70
C TYR A 237 17.83 -11.18 3.52
N GLU A 238 16.74 -11.79 3.06
CA GLU A 238 15.53 -11.99 3.89
C GLU A 238 15.61 -13.33 4.63
N THR A 239 15.77 -13.27 5.96
CA THR A 239 15.80 -14.50 6.78
C THR A 239 14.41 -15.03 7.03
N LYS A 240 14.26 -16.35 7.03
CA LYS A 240 13.04 -17.04 7.49
C LYS A 240 13.12 -17.51 8.94
N LEU A 241 14.28 -17.33 9.56
CA LEU A 241 14.71 -18.03 10.76
C LEU A 241 15.32 -17.04 11.78
N PRO A 242 14.57 -16.02 12.23
CA PRO A 242 15.14 -14.96 13.09
C PRO A 242 15.70 -15.48 14.43
N TYR A 243 15.28 -16.67 14.87
CA TYR A 243 15.71 -17.29 16.14
C TYR A 243 16.93 -18.21 16.02
N HIS A 244 17.41 -18.51 14.81
CA HIS A 244 18.61 -19.35 14.61
C HIS A 244 19.85 -18.47 14.60
N GLU A 245 20.52 -18.35 15.74
CA GLU A 245 21.65 -17.44 15.93
C GLU A 245 22.82 -17.74 15.01
N ASP A 246 23.30 -18.99 14.99
CA ASP A 246 24.47 -19.40 14.20
C ASP A 246 24.25 -19.17 12.70
N PHE A 247 23.07 -19.56 12.20
CA PHE A 247 22.69 -19.32 10.80
C PHE A 247 22.65 -17.83 10.45
N ASN A 248 22.07 -16.99 11.30
CA ASN A 248 22.02 -15.55 11.02
C ASN A 248 23.40 -14.89 11.18
N LYS A 249 24.28 -15.41 12.04
CA LYS A 249 25.69 -14.97 12.12
C LYS A 249 26.42 -15.30 10.82
N GLU A 250 26.27 -16.51 10.30
CA GLU A 250 26.83 -16.94 9.02
C GLU A 250 26.30 -16.05 7.88
N VAL A 251 24.98 -15.81 7.81
CA VAL A 251 24.40 -14.87 6.82
C VAL A 251 25.06 -13.49 6.92
N LEU A 252 25.25 -12.96 8.12
CA LEU A 252 25.82 -11.63 8.32
C LEU A 252 27.35 -11.57 8.21
N ASP A 253 28.04 -12.70 8.10
CA ASP A 253 29.45 -12.76 7.68
C ASP A 253 29.61 -12.45 6.18
N TYR A 254 28.62 -12.81 5.37
CA TYR A 254 28.62 -12.57 3.92
C TYR A 254 27.81 -11.35 3.48
N PHE A 255 26.63 -11.11 4.07
CA PHE A 255 25.73 -10.02 3.69
C PHE A 255 25.89 -8.81 4.62
N ASP A 256 25.72 -7.60 4.09
CA ASP A 256 25.85 -6.37 4.88
C ASP A 256 24.58 -5.96 5.63
N ALA A 257 23.45 -6.55 5.26
CA ALA A 257 22.19 -6.34 5.92
C ALA A 257 21.26 -7.54 5.76
N ILE A 258 20.33 -7.65 6.71
CA ILE A 258 19.32 -8.69 6.75
C ILE A 258 17.93 -8.07 6.95
N SER A 259 16.91 -8.72 6.42
CA SER A 259 15.52 -8.28 6.56
C SER A 259 14.64 -9.37 7.15
N ILE A 260 13.62 -8.94 7.90
CA ILE A 260 12.59 -9.79 8.47
C ILE A 260 11.20 -9.38 8.01
N THR A 261 10.33 -10.37 7.88
CA THR A 261 8.93 -10.23 7.49
C THR A 261 8.05 -9.86 8.70
N LYS A 262 6.83 -9.39 8.41
CA LYS A 262 5.79 -9.08 9.40
C LYS A 262 5.45 -10.21 10.37
N HIS A 263 5.60 -11.47 9.96
CA HIS A 263 5.35 -12.63 10.82
C HIS A 263 6.52 -12.90 11.76
N GLN A 264 7.75 -12.64 11.30
CA GLN A 264 8.97 -12.88 12.05
C GLN A 264 9.22 -11.83 13.11
N ILE A 265 8.92 -10.56 12.83
CA ILE A 265 9.06 -9.47 13.81
C ILE A 265 8.14 -9.66 15.03
N LEU A 266 6.98 -10.30 14.85
CA LEU A 266 6.07 -10.64 15.96
C LEU A 266 6.65 -11.73 16.88
N ASN A 267 7.62 -12.51 16.42
CA ASN A 267 8.43 -13.36 17.28
C ASN A 267 9.51 -12.49 17.96
N LYS A 268 9.12 -11.86 19.08
CA LYS A 268 9.99 -10.94 19.83
C LYS A 268 11.36 -11.53 20.15
N LYS A 269 11.41 -12.79 20.62
CA LYS A 269 12.70 -13.45 20.94
C LYS A 269 13.61 -13.54 19.71
N GLY A 270 13.06 -13.95 18.56
CA GLY A 270 13.83 -14.01 17.32
C GLY A 270 14.28 -12.62 16.84
N ALA A 271 13.39 -11.63 16.90
CA ALA A 271 13.72 -10.25 16.53
C ALA A 271 14.85 -9.66 17.41
N ASP A 272 14.78 -9.86 18.73
CA ASP A 272 15.77 -9.39 19.69
C ASP A 272 17.16 -10.05 19.49
N ILE A 273 17.17 -11.36 19.17
CA ILE A 273 18.41 -12.08 18.81
C ILE A 273 19.01 -11.45 17.56
N LEU A 274 18.20 -11.28 16.51
CA LEU A 274 18.69 -10.75 15.24
C LEU A 274 19.22 -9.31 15.37
N LYS A 275 18.51 -8.46 16.12
CA LYS A 275 18.97 -7.12 16.50
C LYS A 275 20.34 -7.16 17.16
N SER A 276 20.54 -8.07 18.11
CA SER A 276 21.80 -8.18 18.85
C SER A 276 22.96 -8.58 17.92
N ILE A 277 22.74 -9.54 17.01
CA ILE A 277 23.74 -9.94 16.01
C ILE A 277 24.06 -8.78 15.05
N CYS A 278 23.04 -8.08 14.53
CA CYS A 278 23.23 -6.92 13.66
C CYS A 278 24.05 -5.83 14.35
N LYS A 279 23.76 -5.55 15.63
CA LYS A 279 24.51 -4.55 16.42
C LYS A 279 25.96 -4.96 16.65
N GLU A 280 26.19 -6.22 17.01
CA GLU A 280 27.53 -6.79 17.23
C GLU A 280 28.38 -6.73 15.95
N LYS A 281 27.81 -7.15 14.82
CA LYS A 281 28.50 -7.19 13.52
C LYS A 281 28.48 -5.86 12.76
N LYS A 282 27.80 -4.83 13.27
CA LYS A 282 27.57 -3.53 12.61
C LYS A 282 26.93 -3.67 11.22
N LYS A 283 25.85 -4.44 11.16
CA LYS A 283 25.11 -4.80 9.94
C LYS A 283 23.70 -4.23 9.95
N GLY A 284 23.13 -3.98 8.78
CA GLY A 284 21.81 -3.38 8.64
C GLY A 284 20.67 -4.34 9.01
N LEU A 285 19.62 -3.83 9.65
CA LEU A 285 18.38 -4.53 9.95
C LEU A 285 17.18 -3.84 9.31
N VAL A 286 16.43 -4.59 8.49
CA VAL A 286 15.18 -4.12 7.88
C VAL A 286 13.99 -4.85 8.45
N CYS A 287 13.03 -4.08 8.97
CA CYS A 287 11.82 -4.60 9.59
C CYS A 287 10.60 -4.36 8.69
N THR A 288 9.82 -5.40 8.40
CA THR A 288 8.59 -5.29 7.61
C THR A 288 7.36 -5.23 8.51
N THR A 289 6.47 -4.27 8.26
CA THR A 289 5.19 -4.07 8.95
C THR A 289 4.02 -4.18 7.97
N THR A 290 2.79 -4.35 8.45
CA THR A 290 1.58 -4.43 7.63
C THR A 290 0.40 -3.81 8.37
N PRO A 291 -0.47 -3.03 7.71
CA PRO A 291 -1.59 -2.37 8.38
C PRO A 291 -2.76 -3.33 8.68
N ASP A 292 -3.16 -4.14 7.70
CA ASP A 292 -4.28 -5.07 7.77
C ASP A 292 -3.98 -6.30 6.89
N LYS A 293 -4.83 -7.35 6.93
CA LYS A 293 -4.75 -8.47 5.99
C LYS A 293 -6.05 -9.25 5.86
N PHE A 294 -6.64 -9.13 4.67
CA PHE A 294 -7.81 -9.88 4.22
C PHE A 294 -7.58 -10.33 2.77
N ASN A 295 -7.46 -11.65 2.55
CA ASN A 295 -7.04 -12.18 1.26
C ASN A 295 -8.24 -12.43 0.34
N SER A 296 -8.27 -11.76 -0.81
CA SER A 296 -9.31 -11.94 -1.83
C SER A 296 -9.23 -13.29 -2.54
N GLN A 297 -8.14 -14.06 -2.40
CA GLN A 297 -8.01 -15.38 -3.02
C GLN A 297 -9.12 -16.33 -2.60
N MET A 298 -9.96 -16.73 -3.54
CA MET A 298 -10.96 -17.78 -3.33
C MET A 298 -10.26 -19.13 -3.16
N ILE A 299 -10.69 -19.90 -2.15
CA ILE A 299 -10.19 -21.24 -1.88
C ILE A 299 -11.37 -22.20 -1.77
N VAL A 300 -11.30 -23.34 -2.45
CA VAL A 300 -12.36 -24.35 -2.44
C VAL A 300 -12.39 -25.06 -1.09
N LYS A 301 -13.57 -25.12 -0.43
CA LYS A 301 -13.73 -25.72 0.90
C LYS A 301 -13.35 -27.19 0.95
N SER A 302 -13.69 -27.96 -0.09
CA SER A 302 -13.53 -29.42 -0.12
C SER A 302 -12.10 -29.89 -0.41
N THR A 303 -11.27 -29.04 -1.01
CA THR A 303 -9.92 -29.44 -1.47
C THR A 303 -8.81 -28.52 -0.96
N ASP A 304 -9.15 -27.40 -0.32
CA ASP A 304 -8.23 -26.32 0.06
C ASP A 304 -7.40 -25.77 -1.12
N GLN A 305 -7.86 -25.99 -2.36
CA GLN A 305 -7.17 -25.49 -3.56
C GLN A 305 -7.54 -24.04 -3.86
N LYS A 306 -6.51 -23.23 -4.15
CA LYS A 306 -6.67 -21.85 -4.62
C LYS A 306 -7.28 -21.83 -6.02
N VAL A 307 -8.36 -21.08 -6.21
CA VAL A 307 -8.99 -20.88 -7.50
C VAL A 307 -8.09 -20.02 -8.38
N LYS A 308 -7.59 -20.59 -9.47
CA LYS A 308 -6.78 -19.86 -10.45
C LYS A 308 -7.67 -18.97 -11.32
N GLY A 309 -7.22 -17.75 -11.61
CA GLY A 309 -7.92 -16.89 -12.56
C GLY A 309 -8.00 -17.53 -13.96
N LYS A 310 -9.06 -17.19 -14.69
CA LYS A 310 -9.42 -17.65 -16.05
C LYS A 310 -9.65 -19.17 -16.16
N SER A 311 -9.59 -19.91 -15.05
CA SER A 311 -9.89 -21.34 -15.04
C SER A 311 -11.40 -21.60 -15.18
N GLU A 312 -11.77 -22.77 -15.69
CA GLU A 312 -13.19 -23.19 -15.73
C GLU A 312 -13.81 -23.24 -14.33
N LEU A 313 -13.02 -23.60 -13.32
CA LEU A 313 -13.42 -23.53 -11.92
C LEU A 313 -13.80 -22.10 -11.52
N SER A 314 -13.04 -21.08 -11.94
CA SER A 314 -13.34 -19.68 -11.59
C SER A 314 -14.65 -19.15 -12.20
N LYS A 315 -15.18 -19.79 -13.25
CA LYS A 315 -16.42 -19.38 -13.93
C LYS A 315 -17.66 -20.12 -13.42
N THR A 316 -17.47 -21.30 -12.82
CA THR A 316 -18.55 -22.24 -12.46
C THR A 316 -18.74 -22.43 -10.96
N LEU A 317 -17.75 -22.04 -10.15
CA LEU A 317 -17.75 -22.23 -8.71
C LEU A 317 -18.73 -21.28 -8.02
N LYS A 318 -19.58 -21.82 -7.15
CA LYS A 318 -20.52 -21.04 -6.35
C LYS A 318 -19.82 -20.42 -5.15
N LEU A 319 -20.27 -19.24 -4.72
CA LEU A 319 -19.78 -18.59 -3.49
C LEU A 319 -19.95 -19.48 -2.24
N SER A 320 -20.99 -20.32 -2.19
CA SER A 320 -21.21 -21.29 -1.11
C SER A 320 -20.08 -22.29 -0.89
N ASP A 321 -19.29 -22.53 -1.92
CA ASP A 321 -18.30 -23.62 -1.97
C ASP A 321 -16.88 -23.12 -1.67
N ILE A 322 -16.74 -21.84 -1.33
CA ILE A 322 -15.45 -21.21 -1.07
C ILE A 322 -15.31 -20.65 0.34
N TYR A 323 -14.06 -20.53 0.76
CA TYR A 323 -13.69 -19.71 1.89
C TYR A 323 -12.58 -18.70 1.53
N LEU A 324 -12.50 -17.65 2.35
CA LEU A 324 -11.46 -16.63 2.35
C LEU A 324 -10.66 -16.70 3.65
N ILE A 325 -9.45 -16.13 3.65
CA ILE A 325 -8.59 -16.07 4.83
C ILE A 325 -8.49 -14.63 5.32
N ASN A 326 -8.82 -14.42 6.59
CA ASN A 326 -8.65 -13.15 7.30
C ASN A 326 -7.63 -13.32 8.43
N GLN A 327 -6.62 -12.46 8.51
CA GLN A 327 -5.69 -12.49 9.65
C GLN A 327 -6.16 -11.50 10.70
N ASN A 328 -6.38 -11.96 11.94
CA ASN A 328 -6.74 -11.08 13.04
C ASN A 328 -5.51 -10.24 13.43
N LEU A 329 -5.53 -8.96 13.04
CA LEU A 329 -4.56 -7.95 13.47
C LEU A 329 -5.14 -7.00 14.52
N ASN A 330 -6.30 -7.33 15.08
CA ASN A 330 -6.88 -6.62 16.21
C ASN A 330 -7.03 -5.10 15.92
N LEU A 331 -7.67 -4.80 14.78
CA LEU A 331 -7.87 -3.45 14.24
C LEU A 331 -6.53 -2.73 14.02
N THR A 332 -6.31 -1.54 14.58
CA THR A 332 -5.03 -0.84 14.39
C THR A 332 -3.92 -1.34 15.29
N GLU A 333 -4.24 -2.09 16.34
CA GLU A 333 -3.26 -2.51 17.36
C GLU A 333 -2.15 -3.37 16.76
N GLY A 334 -2.48 -4.32 15.87
CA GLY A 334 -1.48 -5.10 15.15
C GLY A 334 -0.49 -4.24 14.39
N TYR A 335 -0.98 -3.24 13.64
CA TYR A 335 -0.12 -2.34 12.88
C TYR A 335 0.78 -1.50 13.79
N ARG A 336 0.17 -0.88 14.81
CA ARG A 336 0.88 -0.08 15.83
C ARG A 336 1.96 -0.92 16.51
N LYS A 337 1.64 -2.16 16.89
CA LYS A 337 2.60 -3.07 17.53
C LYS A 337 3.76 -3.45 16.62
N LEU A 338 3.50 -3.68 15.33
CA LEU A 338 4.55 -3.95 14.34
C LEU A 338 5.48 -2.74 14.16
N LEU A 339 4.94 -1.52 14.15
CA LEU A 339 5.72 -0.28 14.08
C LEU A 339 6.55 -0.07 15.34
N GLU A 340 5.96 -0.27 16.54
CA GLU A 340 6.67 -0.24 17.82
C GLU A 340 7.83 -1.23 17.83
N LEU A 341 7.59 -2.48 17.40
CA LEU A 341 8.64 -3.48 17.33
C LEU A 341 9.75 -3.09 16.35
N ALA A 342 9.43 -2.47 15.20
CA ALA A 342 10.45 -2.00 14.26
C ALA A 342 11.32 -0.89 14.87
N ILE A 343 10.71 0.00 15.66
CA ILE A 343 11.40 1.07 16.40
C ILE A 343 12.24 0.49 17.54
N ASP A 344 11.66 -0.40 18.35
CA ASP A 344 12.32 -1.05 19.48
C ASP A 344 13.52 -1.88 19.00
N ASN A 345 13.44 -2.47 17.80
CA ASN A 345 14.55 -3.18 17.16
C ASN A 345 15.60 -2.27 16.53
N ASP A 346 15.43 -0.94 16.61
CA ASP A 346 16.28 0.07 15.96
C ASP A 346 16.53 -0.24 14.48
N ALA A 347 15.44 -0.55 13.76
CA ALA A 347 15.54 -0.85 12.34
C ALA A 347 16.21 0.32 11.59
N ASP A 348 17.12 -0.01 10.68
CA ASP A 348 17.77 0.93 9.76
C ASP A 348 16.79 1.40 8.67
N LEU A 349 15.81 0.55 8.34
CA LEU A 349 14.73 0.82 7.40
C LEU A 349 13.44 0.10 7.84
N ILE A 350 12.32 0.82 7.77
CA ILE A 350 10.98 0.25 7.97
C ILE A 350 10.35 0.01 6.60
N ARG A 351 10.01 -1.24 6.32
CA ARG A 351 9.26 -1.63 5.12
C ARG A 351 7.78 -1.74 5.46
N ILE A 352 6.92 -1.14 4.63
CA ILE A 352 5.46 -1.34 4.67
C ILE A 352 5.09 -2.35 3.58
N ASP A 353 4.52 -3.48 3.96
CA ASP A 353 3.78 -4.37 3.06
C ASP A 353 2.30 -4.02 3.25
N SER A 354 1.74 -3.13 2.44
CA SER A 354 2.23 -2.56 1.16
C SER A 354 1.66 -1.17 0.88
N TRP A 355 2.09 -0.54 -0.21
CA TRP A 355 1.43 0.65 -0.75
C TRP A 355 0.06 0.29 -1.32
N ASN A 356 0.00 -0.60 -2.32
CA ASN A 356 -1.18 -0.83 -3.15
C ASN A 356 -1.47 -2.33 -3.44
N HIS A 357 -1.06 -3.27 -2.58
CA HIS A 357 -1.46 -4.68 -2.73
C HIS A 357 -2.88 -4.94 -2.21
N TYR A 358 -3.86 -4.41 -2.94
CA TYR A 358 -5.27 -4.46 -2.54
C TYR A 358 -5.83 -5.88 -2.38
N ASN A 359 -5.41 -6.84 -3.22
CA ASN A 359 -5.87 -8.23 -3.14
C ASN A 359 -5.52 -8.95 -1.82
N ASN A 360 -4.55 -8.43 -1.06
CA ASN A 360 -4.23 -8.97 0.26
C ASN A 360 -4.78 -8.08 1.41
N ALA A 361 -5.44 -6.97 1.06
CA ALA A 361 -5.84 -5.88 1.95
C ALA A 361 -4.71 -5.39 2.87
N THR A 362 -3.47 -5.42 2.39
CA THR A 362 -2.31 -4.94 3.16
C THR A 362 -1.92 -3.50 2.82
N HIS A 363 -2.69 -2.83 1.97
CA HIS A 363 -2.34 -1.54 1.40
C HIS A 363 -2.52 -0.42 2.44
N ILE A 364 -1.68 0.60 2.34
CA ILE A 364 -1.82 1.88 3.07
C ILE A 364 -2.26 3.01 2.13
N ALA A 365 -2.23 2.79 0.80
CA ALA A 365 -2.79 3.72 -0.16
C ALA A 365 -4.26 3.98 0.14
N PRO A 366 -4.74 5.24 0.08
CA PRO A 366 -6.11 5.57 0.46
C PRO A 366 -7.18 4.82 -0.35
N GLU A 367 -8.11 4.21 0.37
CA GLU A 367 -9.32 3.59 -0.18
C GLU A 367 -10.57 4.00 0.61
N VAL A 368 -11.70 3.34 0.37
CA VAL A 368 -12.99 3.69 0.95
C VAL A 368 -13.24 3.26 2.42
N HIS A 369 -12.64 2.19 2.93
CA HIS A 369 -12.87 1.64 4.28
C HIS A 369 -12.00 2.35 5.31
N HIS A 370 -10.70 2.44 5.06
CA HIS A 370 -9.71 3.00 5.96
C HIS A 370 -9.20 4.40 5.60
N GLY A 371 -9.48 4.89 4.39
CA GLY A 371 -9.10 6.25 3.98
C GLY A 371 -7.62 6.51 4.24
N PHE A 372 -7.34 7.52 5.06
CA PHE A 372 -5.97 7.97 5.39
C PHE A 372 -5.46 7.48 6.75
N GLY A 373 -6.28 6.72 7.51
CA GLY A 373 -6.03 6.41 8.91
C GLY A 373 -4.68 5.72 9.17
N TYR A 374 -4.34 4.71 8.38
CA TYR A 374 -3.06 4.02 8.50
C TYR A 374 -1.86 4.93 8.18
N GLY A 375 -1.96 5.79 7.16
CA GLY A 375 -0.91 6.76 6.83
C GLY A 375 -0.69 7.80 7.94
N LEU A 376 -1.77 8.24 8.59
CA LEU A 376 -1.68 9.14 9.75
C LEU A 376 -0.96 8.48 10.94
N LEU A 377 -1.26 7.21 11.22
CA LEU A 377 -0.54 6.42 12.23
C LEU A 377 0.94 6.23 11.86
N LEU A 378 1.24 5.90 10.60
CA LEU A 378 2.62 5.74 10.13
C LEU A 378 3.45 7.00 10.38
N LYS A 379 2.91 8.18 10.06
CA LYS A 379 3.61 9.46 10.28
C LYS A 379 3.97 9.68 11.76
N TYR A 380 3.06 9.36 12.67
CA TYR A 380 3.31 9.44 14.11
C TYR A 380 4.48 8.53 14.53
N TYR A 381 4.44 7.25 14.15
CA TYR A 381 5.51 6.30 14.49
C TYR A 381 6.83 6.61 13.80
N LYS A 382 6.80 7.11 12.55
CA LYS A 382 7.99 7.58 11.84
C LYS A 382 8.67 8.75 12.57
N ASN A 383 7.90 9.69 13.14
CA ASN A 383 8.47 10.78 13.93
C ASN A 383 9.16 10.28 15.19
N ILE A 384 8.58 9.28 15.88
CA ILE A 384 9.20 8.62 17.03
C ILE A 384 10.51 7.94 16.60
N TRP A 385 10.46 7.15 15.53
CA TRP A 385 11.62 6.41 15.00
C TRP A 385 12.80 7.32 14.63
N LEU A 386 12.50 8.50 14.06
CA LEU A 386 13.49 9.51 13.68
C LEU A 386 13.96 10.37 14.87
N GLY A 387 13.51 10.10 16.10
CA GLY A 387 13.87 10.87 17.28
C GLY A 387 13.27 12.29 17.31
N LYS A 388 12.29 12.60 16.45
CA LYS A 388 11.58 13.89 16.41
C LYS A 388 10.49 14.01 17.49
N GLY A 389 10.30 12.95 18.28
CA GLY A 389 9.26 12.84 19.30
C GLY A 389 7.88 12.53 18.70
N GLY A 390 6.90 12.33 19.58
CA GLY A 390 5.50 12.04 19.20
C GLY A 390 4.67 13.28 18.84
N PHE A 391 5.30 14.40 18.49
CA PHE A 391 4.57 15.61 18.12
C PHE A 391 3.85 15.43 16.79
N ILE A 392 2.62 15.93 16.73
CA ILE A 392 1.81 16.02 15.52
C ILE A 392 1.28 17.45 15.38
N GLU A 393 1.33 17.97 14.15
CA GLU A 393 0.88 19.33 13.85
C GLU A 393 -0.61 19.52 14.15
N LYS A 394 -1.40 18.47 13.89
CA LYS A 394 -2.83 18.40 14.18
C LYS A 394 -3.12 17.16 14.99
N GLU A 395 -3.80 17.33 16.12
CA GLU A 395 -4.24 16.23 16.96
C GLU A 395 -5.14 15.26 16.18
N LEU A 396 -4.95 13.98 16.43
CA LEU A 396 -5.62 12.90 15.72
C LEU A 396 -6.59 12.20 16.66
N LEU A 397 -7.86 12.12 16.24
CA LEU A 397 -8.80 11.13 16.73
C LEU A 397 -9.14 10.19 15.58
N LEU A 398 -8.93 8.90 15.79
CA LEU A 398 -9.18 7.85 14.81
C LEU A 398 -10.09 6.78 15.42
N THR A 399 -11.03 6.26 14.65
CA THR A 399 -11.94 5.17 15.04
C THR A 399 -11.71 4.00 14.11
N ALA A 400 -11.54 2.80 14.67
CA ALA A 400 -11.36 1.56 13.94
C ALA A 400 -12.42 0.53 14.33
N TYR A 401 -13.00 -0.17 13.33
CA TYR A 401 -13.98 -1.24 13.55
C TYR A 401 -14.15 -2.10 12.28
N LYS A 402 -14.75 -3.28 12.41
CA LYS A 402 -15.25 -4.08 11.26
C LYS A 402 -16.68 -3.64 10.91
N HIS A 403 -17.17 -3.86 9.69
CA HIS A 403 -18.55 -3.44 9.34
C HIS A 403 -19.64 -4.13 10.18
N TYR A 404 -19.36 -5.35 10.65
CA TYR A 404 -20.27 -6.18 11.43
C TYR A 404 -19.48 -7.16 12.32
N PRO A 405 -20.07 -7.67 13.42
CA PRO A 405 -19.44 -8.69 14.26
C PRO A 405 -19.13 -9.98 13.50
N SER A 406 -17.96 -10.55 13.74
CA SER A 406 -17.41 -11.75 13.09
C SER A 406 -18.38 -12.94 13.07
N LYS A 407 -19.24 -13.09 14.09
CA LYS A 407 -20.27 -14.14 14.18
C LYS A 407 -21.24 -14.16 13.00
N TYR A 408 -21.47 -13.03 12.33
CA TYR A 408 -22.41 -12.94 11.21
C TYR A 408 -21.83 -13.46 9.88
N ASN A 409 -20.52 -13.76 9.80
CA ASN A 409 -19.92 -14.31 8.59
C ASN A 409 -20.54 -15.64 8.14
N LYS A 410 -21.07 -16.44 9.08
CA LYS A 410 -21.69 -17.74 8.77
C LYS A 410 -22.91 -17.64 7.85
N ASN A 411 -23.50 -16.45 7.69
CA ASN A 411 -24.76 -16.24 6.99
C ASN A 411 -24.58 -15.62 5.58
N LEU A 412 -23.35 -15.41 5.10
CA LEU A 412 -23.06 -14.54 3.95
C LEU A 412 -22.68 -15.27 2.65
N GLY A 413 -23.00 -16.57 2.55
CA GLY A 413 -22.69 -17.40 1.39
C GLY A 413 -21.22 -17.77 1.27
N VAL A 414 -20.29 -16.84 1.52
CA VAL A 414 -18.84 -17.08 1.57
C VAL A 414 -18.39 -17.32 3.01
N GLU A 415 -17.61 -18.38 3.24
CA GLU A 415 -17.00 -18.62 4.56
C GLU A 415 -15.76 -17.75 4.75
N VAL A 416 -15.57 -17.21 5.95
CA VAL A 416 -14.32 -16.54 6.34
C VAL A 416 -13.64 -17.39 7.42
N ARG A 417 -12.44 -17.88 7.12
CA ARG A 417 -11.56 -18.53 8.08
C ARG A 417 -10.60 -17.51 8.66
N PHE A 418 -10.57 -17.42 9.98
CA PHE A 418 -9.71 -16.49 10.70
C PHE A 418 -8.39 -17.15 11.09
N ASP A 419 -7.29 -16.42 10.91
CA ASP A 419 -5.97 -16.73 11.45
C ASP A 419 -5.73 -15.86 12.70
N ASP A 420 -5.92 -16.47 13.87
CA ASP A 420 -5.78 -15.85 15.20
C ASP A 420 -4.45 -16.15 15.86
N ALA A 421 -3.42 -16.50 15.07
CA ALA A 421 -2.11 -16.86 15.60
C ALA A 421 -1.46 -15.76 16.46
N TYR A 422 -1.90 -14.50 16.33
CA TYR A 422 -1.31 -13.34 17.00
C TYR A 422 -2.22 -12.66 18.01
N TYR A 423 -3.53 -12.71 17.79
CA TYR A 423 -4.53 -12.08 18.65
C TYR A 423 -5.72 -13.03 18.80
N PRO A 424 -6.27 -13.18 20.01
CA PRO A 424 -7.32 -14.15 20.25
C PRO A 424 -8.67 -13.69 19.68
N GLU A 425 -9.60 -14.61 19.50
CA GLU A 425 -10.88 -14.39 18.79
C GLU A 425 -11.72 -13.26 19.39
N GLU A 426 -11.70 -13.10 20.71
CA GLU A 426 -12.46 -12.09 21.43
C GLU A 426 -12.07 -10.64 21.08
N THR A 427 -10.91 -10.42 20.45
CA THR A 427 -10.47 -9.07 20.08
C THR A 427 -10.99 -8.61 18.72
N ARG A 428 -11.61 -9.50 17.94
CA ARG A 428 -12.05 -9.19 16.56
C ARG A 428 -13.17 -8.16 16.52
N ASP A 429 -14.06 -8.19 17.50
CA ASP A 429 -15.35 -7.49 17.48
C ASP A 429 -15.37 -6.35 18.51
N SER A 430 -14.73 -5.24 18.16
CA SER A 430 -14.72 -4.04 19.01
C SER A 430 -14.78 -2.76 18.18
N ILE A 431 -15.09 -1.66 18.87
CA ILE A 431 -14.80 -0.31 18.39
C ILE A 431 -13.56 0.16 19.14
N GLU A 432 -12.50 0.49 18.40
CA GLU A 432 -11.28 1.08 18.92
C GLU A 432 -11.28 2.58 18.60
N VAL A 433 -11.03 3.42 19.60
CA VAL A 433 -10.74 4.84 19.43
C VAL A 433 -9.27 5.05 19.75
N VAL A 434 -8.50 5.54 18.79
CA VAL A 434 -7.09 5.93 18.95
C VAL A 434 -7.03 7.45 18.98
N SER A 435 -6.40 8.00 20.01
CA SER A 435 -6.10 9.43 20.08
C SER A 435 -4.59 9.65 20.07
N VAL A 436 -4.13 10.62 19.30
CA VAL A 436 -2.80 11.19 19.46
C VAL A 436 -2.99 12.66 19.79
N LEU A 437 -2.58 13.08 20.98
CA LEU A 437 -2.85 14.42 21.51
C LEU A 437 -1.56 15.15 21.88
N ASN A 438 -1.57 16.47 21.68
CA ASN A 438 -0.54 17.39 22.18
C ASN A 438 -0.82 17.80 23.64
N GLU A 439 -2.08 17.74 24.07
CA GLU A 439 -2.51 18.01 25.44
C GLU A 439 -3.57 17.01 25.90
N SER A 440 -3.64 16.71 27.20
CA SER A 440 -4.63 15.77 27.72
C SER A 440 -6.08 16.25 27.49
N GLY A 441 -7.04 15.33 27.43
CA GLY A 441 -8.46 15.65 27.35
C GLY A 441 -9.35 14.42 27.52
N ASP A 442 -10.66 14.64 27.64
CA ASP A 442 -11.63 13.57 27.82
C ASP A 442 -12.17 13.09 26.46
N ILE A 443 -12.13 11.78 26.23
CA ILE A 443 -12.66 11.15 25.01
C ILE A 443 -14.08 10.68 25.26
N PHE A 444 -14.95 10.94 24.30
CA PHE A 444 -16.35 10.54 24.27
C PHE A 444 -16.66 9.76 23.01
N LEU A 445 -17.53 8.77 23.14
CA LEU A 445 -18.11 8.02 22.03
C LEU A 445 -19.63 7.95 22.19
N ASN A 446 -20.36 8.40 21.18
CA ASN A 446 -21.83 8.53 21.19
C ASN A 446 -22.34 9.24 22.45
N GLY A 447 -21.64 10.32 22.85
CA GLY A 447 -21.96 11.10 24.06
C GLY A 447 -21.54 10.47 25.39
N LYS A 448 -21.10 9.20 25.42
CA LYS A 448 -20.60 8.53 26.64
C LYS A 448 -19.10 8.78 26.81
N ARG A 449 -18.68 9.19 28.01
CA ARG A 449 -17.25 9.36 28.35
C ARG A 449 -16.54 7.99 28.38
N LEU A 450 -15.48 7.85 27.60
CA LEU A 450 -14.60 6.67 27.59
C LEU A 450 -13.49 6.79 28.64
N GLY A 451 -12.96 8.00 28.85
CA GLY A 451 -11.91 8.27 29.84
C GLY A 451 -11.07 9.49 29.45
N LYS A 452 -10.03 9.75 30.25
CA LYS A 452 -9.05 10.79 29.99
C LYS A 452 -7.91 10.22 29.13
N ALA A 453 -7.66 10.83 27.97
CA ALA A 453 -6.46 10.61 27.16
C ALA A 453 -5.38 11.61 27.59
N GLU A 454 -4.15 11.12 27.73
CA GLU A 454 -3.01 11.97 28.07
C GLU A 454 -2.37 12.54 26.79
N LYS A 455 -1.30 13.31 26.96
CA LYS A 455 -0.46 13.70 25.82
C LYS A 455 0.19 12.45 25.21
N GLY A 456 0.24 12.38 23.88
CA GLY A 456 0.75 11.24 23.13
C GLY A 456 -0.37 10.31 22.64
N LEU A 457 -0.02 9.06 22.36
CA LEU A 457 -0.96 8.06 21.88
C LEU A 457 -1.71 7.37 23.04
N ASN A 458 -3.03 7.33 22.98
CA ASN A 458 -3.89 6.55 23.85
C ASN A 458 -4.90 5.77 23.02
N THR A 459 -5.39 4.65 23.57
CA THR A 459 -6.45 3.86 22.94
C THR A 459 -7.55 3.54 23.92
N PHE A 460 -8.78 3.50 23.41
CA PHE A 460 -9.97 3.08 24.13
C PHE A 460 -10.67 2.01 23.32
N ARG A 461 -11.17 0.98 23.99
CA ARG A 461 -11.90 -0.11 23.34
C ARG A 461 -13.21 -0.34 24.04
N ILE A 462 -14.24 -0.50 23.23
CA ILE A 462 -15.57 -0.82 23.72
C ILE A 462 -16.18 -1.95 22.88
N PRO A 463 -17.15 -2.69 23.43
CA PRO A 463 -17.93 -3.64 22.66
C PRO A 463 -18.58 -2.97 21.45
N MET A 464 -18.66 -3.72 20.36
CA MET A 464 -19.27 -3.26 19.12
C MET A 464 -20.77 -3.01 19.28
N THR A 465 -21.26 -1.88 18.77
CA THR A 465 -22.68 -1.50 18.77
C THR A 465 -23.13 -1.12 17.37
N GLU A 466 -24.38 -1.42 17.01
CA GLU A 466 -24.98 -1.05 15.73
C GLU A 466 -25.14 0.48 15.60
N GLY A 467 -25.03 1.00 14.37
CA GLY A 467 -25.19 2.43 14.06
C GLY A 467 -23.89 3.13 13.66
N THR A 468 -23.97 4.45 13.46
CA THR A 468 -22.80 5.31 13.25
C THR A 468 -22.13 5.63 14.58
N ILE A 469 -20.85 5.98 14.51
CA ILE A 469 -20.04 6.30 15.69
C ILE A 469 -19.71 7.78 15.65
N ASN A 470 -20.11 8.52 16.68
CA ASN A 470 -19.65 9.88 16.93
C ASN A 470 -18.54 9.85 17.98
N VAL A 471 -17.37 10.40 17.67
CA VAL A 471 -16.24 10.51 18.60
C VAL A 471 -15.93 11.97 18.82
N ALA A 472 -15.74 12.35 20.09
CA ALA A 472 -15.41 13.71 20.48
C ALA A 472 -14.30 13.76 21.53
N LEU A 473 -13.43 14.76 21.43
CA LEU A 473 -12.47 15.18 22.44
C LEU A 473 -13.01 16.43 23.13
N LYS A 474 -13.06 16.41 24.46
CA LYS A 474 -13.43 17.57 25.26
C LYS A 474 -12.32 18.00 26.21
N ARG A 475 -12.13 19.32 26.35
CA ARG A 475 -11.26 19.94 27.35
C ARG A 475 -12.06 20.99 28.10
N TYR A 476 -12.02 20.93 29.43
CA TYR A 476 -12.76 21.87 30.28
C TYR A 476 -14.27 21.94 29.93
N GLY A 477 -14.86 20.79 29.59
CA GLY A 477 -16.27 20.68 29.19
C GLY A 477 -16.59 21.15 27.76
N ARG A 478 -15.64 21.71 27.02
CA ARG A 478 -15.82 22.18 25.63
C ARG A 478 -15.33 21.14 24.64
N GLU A 479 -16.10 20.92 23.58
CA GLU A 479 -15.70 20.08 22.46
C GLU A 479 -14.61 20.77 21.63
N VAL A 480 -13.50 20.08 21.40
CA VAL A 480 -12.34 20.60 20.67
C VAL A 480 -12.21 19.92 19.32
N ILE A 481 -12.50 18.62 19.26
CA ILE A 481 -12.50 17.81 18.03
C ILE A 481 -13.73 16.91 18.09
N SER A 482 -14.45 16.78 16.98
CA SER A 482 -15.56 15.84 16.85
C SER A 482 -15.75 15.45 15.40
N TYR A 483 -16.12 14.19 15.17
CA TYR A 483 -16.55 13.70 13.87
C TYR A 483 -17.46 12.49 14.03
N THR A 484 -18.17 12.15 12.94
CA THR A 484 -19.05 10.99 12.88
C THR A 484 -18.65 10.10 11.72
N THR A 485 -18.60 8.80 11.96
CA THR A 485 -18.28 7.82 10.93
C THR A 485 -19.41 7.74 9.91
N THR A 486 -19.05 7.60 8.63
CA THR A 486 -20.02 7.60 7.53
C THR A 486 -20.60 6.21 7.27
N LYS A 487 -19.83 5.13 7.49
CA LYS A 487 -20.32 3.76 7.42
C LYS A 487 -20.83 3.30 8.78
N ALA A 488 -22.12 3.01 8.89
CA ALA A 488 -22.69 2.41 10.09
C ALA A 488 -22.20 0.96 10.28
N ILE A 489 -22.01 0.55 11.54
CA ILE A 489 -21.96 -0.86 11.91
C ILE A 489 -23.36 -1.43 11.72
N THR A 490 -23.48 -2.64 11.16
CA THR A 490 -24.75 -3.36 11.04
C THR A 490 -24.64 -4.78 11.57
N PHE A 491 -25.72 -5.28 12.17
CA PHE A 491 -25.84 -6.68 12.60
C PHE A 491 -26.63 -7.53 11.60
N SER A 492 -26.91 -6.99 10.41
CA SER A 492 -27.55 -7.68 9.30
C SER A 492 -26.76 -7.49 7.99
N PRO A 493 -25.47 -7.88 7.96
CA PRO A 493 -24.65 -7.75 6.76
C PRO A 493 -25.25 -8.55 5.59
N GLN A 494 -25.03 -8.05 4.37
CA GLN A 494 -25.50 -8.69 3.14
C GLN A 494 -24.38 -9.39 2.37
N ASN A 495 -23.12 -9.01 2.63
CA ASN A 495 -21.94 -9.51 1.93
C ASN A 495 -20.77 -9.61 2.90
N VAL A 496 -19.81 -10.45 2.55
CA VAL A 496 -18.56 -10.57 3.31
C VAL A 496 -17.72 -9.32 3.14
N ASP A 497 -17.27 -8.76 4.26
CA ASP A 497 -16.30 -7.66 4.31
C ASP A 497 -15.35 -7.88 5.49
N GLY A 498 -14.10 -8.23 5.19
CA GLY A 498 -13.08 -8.46 6.19
C GLY A 498 -12.19 -7.26 6.48
N ILE A 499 -12.33 -6.15 5.76
CA ILE A 499 -11.43 -4.99 5.87
C ILE A 499 -11.79 -4.16 7.10
N THR A 500 -10.77 -3.61 7.78
CA THR A 500 -10.99 -2.67 8.89
C THR A 500 -11.39 -1.30 8.35
N TYR A 501 -12.50 -0.77 8.84
CA TYR A 501 -12.89 0.60 8.60
C TYR A 501 -12.14 1.51 9.56
N LEU A 502 -11.57 2.59 9.01
CA LEU A 502 -10.88 3.63 9.76
C LEU A 502 -11.42 4.99 9.34
N TYR A 503 -11.77 5.79 10.34
CA TYR A 503 -12.20 7.16 10.16
C TYR A 503 -11.41 8.08 11.07
N SER A 504 -11.17 9.31 10.63
CA SER A 504 -10.46 10.31 11.42
C SER A 504 -11.08 11.70 11.29
N ASN A 505 -10.78 12.56 12.27
CA ASN A 505 -11.09 13.99 12.19
C ASN A 505 -10.36 14.72 11.05
N LEU A 506 -9.39 14.08 10.39
CA LEU A 506 -8.58 14.67 9.32
C LEU A 506 -8.97 14.17 7.93
N ASP A 507 -9.90 13.21 7.80
CA ASP A 507 -10.22 12.57 6.52
C ASP A 507 -10.75 13.57 5.48
N VAL A 508 -11.59 14.53 5.89
CA VAL A 508 -12.13 15.56 4.99
C VAL A 508 -11.00 16.45 4.46
N GLU A 509 -10.07 16.85 5.33
CA GLU A 509 -8.92 17.65 4.94
C GLU A 509 -8.00 16.88 3.99
N CYS A 510 -7.65 15.64 4.33
CA CYS A 510 -6.83 14.78 3.48
C CYS A 510 -7.49 14.51 2.12
N SER A 511 -8.79 14.25 2.10
CA SER A 511 -9.57 14.06 0.87
C SER A 511 -9.57 15.31 0.00
N ASN A 512 -9.80 16.49 0.59
CA ASN A 512 -9.76 17.76 -0.14
C ASN A 512 -8.35 18.04 -0.68
N SER A 513 -7.30 17.75 0.08
CA SER A 513 -5.91 17.90 -0.39
C SER A 513 -5.61 16.99 -1.59
N LEU A 514 -6.04 15.73 -1.53
CA LEU A 514 -5.88 14.79 -2.65
C LEU A 514 -6.70 15.23 -3.87
N LEU A 515 -7.95 15.64 -3.67
CA LEU A 515 -8.80 16.14 -4.74
C LEU A 515 -8.20 17.38 -5.40
N GLN A 516 -7.66 18.33 -4.62
CA GLN A 516 -7.01 19.51 -5.18
C GLN A 516 -5.84 19.13 -6.08
N LYS A 517 -4.97 18.20 -5.65
CA LYS A 517 -3.84 17.72 -6.48
C LYS A 517 -4.33 17.12 -7.80
N VAL A 518 -5.41 16.35 -7.75
CA VAL A 518 -6.04 15.76 -8.95
C VAL A 518 -6.61 16.85 -9.85
N SER A 519 -7.32 17.82 -9.28
CA SER A 519 -7.90 18.96 -9.99
C SER A 519 -6.83 19.84 -10.64
N ASP A 520 -5.67 20.04 -10.02
CA ASP A 520 -4.56 20.80 -10.59
C ASP A 520 -4.04 20.17 -11.91
N TYR A 521 -3.94 18.83 -11.96
CA TYR A 521 -3.56 18.12 -13.18
C TYR A 521 -4.62 18.26 -14.28
N LYS A 522 -5.89 18.08 -13.94
CA LYS A 522 -7.01 18.27 -14.88
C LYS A 522 -7.07 19.71 -15.40
N LYS A 523 -6.90 20.69 -14.52
CA LYS A 523 -6.89 22.12 -14.86
C LYS A 523 -5.81 22.44 -15.86
N LYS A 524 -4.59 21.96 -15.64
CA LYS A 524 -3.49 22.15 -16.59
C LYS A 524 -3.83 21.55 -17.96
N ASP A 525 -4.42 20.36 -17.97
CA ASP A 525 -4.82 19.68 -19.20
C ASP A 525 -5.94 20.42 -19.97
N ILE A 526 -6.94 20.94 -19.24
CA ILE A 526 -8.04 21.74 -19.79
C ILE A 526 -7.51 23.07 -20.36
N LEU A 527 -6.73 23.83 -19.58
CA LEU A 527 -6.21 25.15 -19.98
C LEU A 527 -5.24 25.08 -21.17
N ASN A 528 -4.62 23.93 -21.41
CA ASN A 528 -3.79 23.71 -22.59
C ASN A 528 -4.60 23.51 -23.88
N ARG A 529 -5.90 23.27 -23.78
CA ARG A 529 -6.76 22.85 -24.91
C ARG A 529 -7.96 23.75 -25.16
N PHE A 530 -8.46 24.40 -24.12
CA PHE A 530 -9.71 25.16 -24.15
C PHE A 530 -9.51 26.57 -23.60
N ILE A 531 -10.26 27.55 -24.10
CA ILE A 531 -10.22 28.92 -23.61
C ILE A 531 -11.25 29.07 -22.50
N VAL A 532 -10.89 28.59 -21.30
CA VAL A 532 -11.81 28.57 -20.15
C VAL A 532 -11.50 29.74 -19.21
N SER A 533 -12.52 30.52 -18.88
CA SER A 533 -12.38 31.59 -17.88
C SER A 533 -12.04 31.04 -16.50
N GLU A 534 -11.39 31.86 -15.66
CA GLU A 534 -11.07 31.49 -14.27
C GLU A 534 -12.32 31.12 -13.46
N ASN A 535 -13.43 31.82 -13.70
CA ASN A 535 -14.72 31.54 -13.07
C ASN A 535 -15.30 30.19 -13.53
N SER A 536 -15.19 29.86 -14.82
CA SER A 536 -15.61 28.56 -15.35
C SER A 536 -14.74 27.42 -14.77
N MET A 537 -13.43 27.64 -14.62
CA MET A 537 -12.55 26.67 -13.97
C MET A 537 -12.91 26.43 -12.51
N LYS A 538 -13.22 27.49 -11.74
CA LYS A 538 -13.67 27.34 -10.36
C LYS A 538 -14.97 26.55 -10.26
N LYS A 539 -15.95 26.83 -11.13
CA LYS A 539 -17.18 26.03 -11.22
C LYS A 539 -16.89 24.57 -11.52
N TRP A 540 -15.90 24.30 -12.38
CA TRP A 540 -15.48 22.95 -12.69
C TRP A 540 -14.92 22.22 -11.46
N GLU A 541 -14.00 22.86 -10.73
CA GLU A 541 -13.41 22.31 -9.49
C GLU A 541 -14.49 21.98 -8.44
N GLU A 542 -15.48 22.87 -8.27
CA GLU A 542 -16.64 22.66 -7.40
C GLU A 542 -17.51 21.47 -7.86
N LEU A 543 -17.69 21.28 -9.17
CA LEU A 543 -18.43 20.15 -9.74
C LEU A 543 -17.71 18.82 -9.57
N ASP A 544 -16.40 18.79 -9.81
CA ASP A 544 -15.55 17.61 -9.59
C ASP A 544 -15.63 17.16 -8.12
N LYS A 545 -15.55 18.12 -7.19
CA LYS A 545 -15.73 17.87 -5.76
C LYS A 545 -17.11 17.30 -5.45
N ALA A 546 -18.17 17.97 -5.91
CA ALA A 546 -19.54 17.54 -5.66
C ALA A 546 -19.85 16.16 -6.27
N LYS A 547 -19.25 15.83 -7.41
CA LYS A 547 -19.32 14.51 -8.02
C LYS A 547 -18.66 13.46 -7.14
N PHE A 548 -17.40 13.68 -6.75
CA PHE A 548 -16.67 12.76 -5.88
C PHE A 548 -17.40 12.51 -4.55
N GLU A 549 -17.81 13.56 -3.84
CA GLU A 549 -18.49 13.44 -2.54
C GLU A 549 -19.77 12.60 -2.64
N LYS A 550 -20.57 12.79 -3.70
CA LYS A 550 -21.80 12.01 -3.93
C LYS A 550 -21.51 10.58 -4.32
N THR A 551 -20.53 10.34 -5.20
CA THR A 551 -20.13 8.98 -5.58
C THR A 551 -19.59 8.23 -4.36
N TYR A 552 -18.75 8.86 -3.54
CA TYR A 552 -18.22 8.29 -2.31
C TYR A 552 -19.33 7.98 -1.30
N ALA A 553 -20.28 8.90 -1.07
CA ALA A 553 -21.43 8.66 -0.20
C ALA A 553 -22.31 7.49 -0.70
N ASN A 554 -22.58 7.44 -2.02
CA ASN A 554 -23.30 6.33 -2.63
C ASN A 554 -22.56 5.00 -2.48
N PHE A 555 -21.22 5.00 -2.58
CA PHE A 555 -20.43 3.78 -2.37
C PHE A 555 -20.59 3.28 -0.92
N LEU A 556 -20.45 4.16 0.06
CA LEU A 556 -20.56 3.78 1.47
C LEU A 556 -21.93 3.16 1.79
N GLN A 557 -22.99 3.69 1.17
CA GLN A 557 -24.36 3.23 1.38
C GLN A 557 -24.73 2.00 0.53
N TYR A 558 -24.28 1.94 -0.72
CA TYR A 558 -24.77 0.99 -1.72
C TYR A 558 -23.69 0.23 -2.50
N GLY A 559 -22.41 0.34 -2.13
CA GLY A 559 -21.30 -0.29 -2.86
C GLY A 559 -21.42 -1.80 -3.01
N TYR A 560 -22.15 -2.47 -2.11
CA TYR A 560 -22.47 -3.90 -2.19
C TYR A 560 -23.71 -4.23 -3.02
N ASN A 561 -24.47 -3.23 -3.46
CA ASN A 561 -25.61 -3.37 -4.37
C ASN A 561 -25.23 -2.73 -5.71
N ASN A 562 -24.52 -3.49 -6.56
CA ASN A 562 -24.02 -3.00 -7.84
C ASN A 562 -25.12 -2.32 -8.66
N LYS A 563 -26.29 -2.95 -8.84
CA LYS A 563 -27.38 -2.37 -9.63
C LYS A 563 -27.79 -0.98 -9.13
N LYS A 564 -27.92 -0.81 -7.81
CA LYS A 564 -28.29 0.47 -7.20
C LYS A 564 -27.15 1.49 -7.26
N PHE A 565 -25.93 1.09 -6.93
CA PHE A 565 -24.76 1.97 -6.99
C PHE A 565 -24.53 2.50 -8.41
N SER A 566 -24.50 1.61 -9.40
CA SER A 566 -24.32 1.95 -10.81
C SER A 566 -25.42 2.87 -11.34
N SER A 567 -26.69 2.61 -10.98
CA SER A 567 -27.81 3.50 -11.33
C SER A 567 -27.66 4.91 -10.75
N LEU A 568 -27.29 5.03 -9.48
CA LEU A 568 -27.09 6.33 -8.83
C LEU A 568 -25.88 7.07 -9.40
N ASN A 569 -24.80 6.35 -9.70
CA ASN A 569 -23.59 6.94 -10.25
C ASN A 569 -23.80 7.42 -11.69
N ASN A 570 -24.59 6.71 -12.49
CA ASN A 570 -25.01 7.17 -13.82
C ASN A 570 -25.82 8.47 -13.74
N ALA A 571 -26.72 8.60 -12.75
CA ALA A 571 -27.47 9.84 -12.55
C ALA A 571 -26.56 11.03 -12.15
N ILE A 572 -25.55 10.78 -11.31
CA ILE A 572 -24.52 11.78 -10.97
C ILE A 572 -23.76 12.19 -12.24
N GLU A 573 -23.35 11.21 -13.04
CA GLU A 573 -22.63 11.44 -14.30
C GLU A 573 -23.43 12.30 -15.27
N THR A 574 -24.70 11.95 -15.53
CA THR A 574 -25.59 12.74 -16.40
C THR A 574 -25.73 14.18 -15.90
N LYS A 575 -25.88 14.37 -14.58
CA LYS A 575 -25.95 15.71 -13.99
C LYS A 575 -24.64 16.48 -14.16
N TYR A 576 -23.50 15.82 -13.93
CA TYR A 576 -22.18 16.40 -14.10
C TYR A 576 -21.96 16.89 -15.54
N LEU A 577 -22.22 16.04 -16.54
CA LEU A 577 -22.09 16.39 -17.96
C LEU A 577 -22.97 17.59 -18.33
N LYS A 578 -24.24 17.60 -17.88
CA LYS A 578 -25.16 18.74 -18.09
C LYS A 578 -24.65 20.03 -17.45
N SER A 579 -24.08 19.94 -16.26
CA SER A 579 -23.49 21.10 -15.57
C SER A 579 -22.27 21.63 -16.30
N VAL A 580 -21.36 20.76 -16.78
CA VAL A 580 -20.19 21.18 -17.58
C VAL A 580 -20.62 21.90 -18.85
N LYS A 581 -21.62 21.37 -19.56
CA LYS A 581 -22.19 22.02 -20.76
C LYS A 581 -22.67 23.45 -20.50
N SER A 582 -23.15 23.77 -19.29
CA SER A 582 -23.75 25.07 -19.00
C SER A 582 -22.77 26.26 -18.98
N PHE A 583 -21.45 26.00 -18.96
CA PHE A 583 -20.42 27.05 -18.91
C PHE A 583 -19.28 26.85 -19.91
N MET A 584 -19.43 25.93 -20.85
CA MET A 584 -18.57 25.75 -22.03
C MET A 584 -19.37 26.09 -23.28
N ASP A 585 -18.71 26.55 -24.35
CA ASP A 585 -19.39 26.61 -25.65
C ASP A 585 -19.64 25.20 -26.23
N ASP A 586 -20.58 25.10 -27.17
CA ASP A 586 -20.99 23.81 -27.72
C ASP A 586 -19.84 23.07 -28.44
N MET A 587 -18.91 23.79 -29.09
CA MET A 587 -17.79 23.15 -29.79
C MET A 587 -16.79 22.59 -28.78
N GLU A 588 -16.34 23.40 -27.83
CA GLU A 588 -15.42 22.99 -26.77
C GLU A 588 -16.00 21.85 -25.92
N TYR A 589 -17.28 21.95 -25.56
CA TYR A 589 -17.98 20.89 -24.82
C TYR A 589 -17.97 19.56 -25.58
N ASN A 590 -18.26 19.57 -26.88
CA ASN A 590 -18.28 18.34 -27.69
C ASN A 590 -16.89 17.71 -27.83
N ILE A 591 -15.83 18.53 -27.97
CA ILE A 591 -14.44 18.05 -27.99
C ILE A 591 -14.08 17.44 -26.64
N TRP A 592 -14.34 18.17 -25.55
CA TRP A 592 -14.08 17.71 -24.20
C TRP A 592 -14.84 16.41 -23.88
N LEU A 593 -16.13 16.33 -24.22
CA LEU A 593 -16.97 15.16 -23.97
C LEU A 593 -16.42 13.92 -24.66
N ARG A 594 -16.00 14.03 -25.93
CA ARG A 594 -15.36 12.92 -26.65
C ARG A 594 -14.11 12.44 -25.92
N MET A 595 -13.24 13.36 -25.52
CA MET A 595 -12.01 13.01 -24.79
C MET A 595 -12.31 12.37 -23.44
N TYR A 596 -13.28 12.92 -22.72
CA TYR A 596 -13.71 12.43 -21.42
C TYR A 596 -14.27 11.00 -21.51
N ILE A 597 -15.15 10.73 -22.47
CA ILE A 597 -15.68 9.39 -22.74
C ILE A 597 -14.55 8.44 -23.15
N THR A 598 -13.68 8.85 -24.07
CA THR A 598 -12.52 8.05 -24.48
C THR A 598 -11.64 7.70 -23.29
N ASN A 599 -11.35 8.64 -22.40
CA ASN A 599 -10.54 8.39 -21.20
C ASN A 599 -11.23 7.48 -20.19
N GLN A 600 -12.55 7.57 -20.02
CA GLN A 600 -13.29 6.63 -19.16
C GLN A 600 -13.28 5.19 -19.73
N ASN A 601 -13.45 5.08 -21.04
CA ASN A 601 -13.48 3.82 -21.77
C ASN A 601 -12.09 3.24 -22.00
N LYS A 602 -11.02 4.04 -21.89
CA LYS A 602 -9.66 3.51 -21.82
C LYS A 602 -9.60 2.54 -20.63
N HIS A 603 -9.44 1.28 -20.98
CA HIS A 603 -9.41 0.23 -19.99
C HIS A 603 -8.05 0.12 -19.32
N GLY A 604 -6.99 0.76 -19.87
CA GLY A 604 -5.62 0.57 -19.37
C GLY A 604 -5.42 -0.92 -19.12
N ASP A 605 -5.76 -1.73 -20.13
CA ASP A 605 -5.88 -3.18 -19.99
C ASP A 605 -4.52 -3.85 -20.10
N VAL A 606 -3.61 -3.30 -19.31
CA VAL A 606 -2.23 -3.71 -19.25
C VAL A 606 -2.18 -5.04 -18.51
N ASN A 607 -2.47 -6.13 -19.21
CA ASN A 607 -2.27 -7.47 -18.69
C ASN A 607 -0.78 -7.81 -18.68
N LEU A 608 -0.24 -8.03 -17.49
CA LEU A 608 1.16 -8.33 -17.22
C LEU A 608 1.69 -9.60 -17.90
N PHE A 609 0.82 -10.55 -18.23
CA PHE A 609 1.20 -11.88 -18.72
C PHE A 609 0.76 -12.14 -20.16
N GLU A 610 0.30 -11.11 -20.86
CA GLU A 610 -0.08 -11.19 -22.27
C GLU A 610 0.77 -10.21 -23.09
N PRO A 611 1.17 -10.59 -24.32
CA PRO A 611 1.79 -9.65 -25.25
C PRO A 611 0.89 -8.43 -25.43
N ILE A 612 1.48 -7.28 -25.75
CA ILE A 612 0.72 -6.15 -26.24
C ILE A 612 0.16 -6.61 -27.59
N GLU A 613 -1.13 -6.94 -27.66
CA GLU A 613 -1.82 -6.88 -28.94
C GLU A 613 -1.68 -5.43 -29.38
N GLU A 614 -0.97 -5.16 -30.48
CA GLU A 614 -1.09 -3.89 -31.15
C GLU A 614 -2.58 -3.71 -31.41
N THR A 615 -3.22 -2.86 -30.62
CA THR A 615 -4.65 -2.61 -30.74
C THR A 615 -4.85 -2.04 -32.14
N GLN A 616 -5.28 -2.88 -33.09
CA GLN A 616 -6.17 -2.41 -34.12
C GLN A 616 -7.31 -1.75 -33.38
N GLU A 617 -7.60 -0.50 -33.74
CA GLU A 617 -8.71 0.26 -33.22
C GLU A 617 -9.99 -0.56 -33.41
N GLU A 618 -10.41 -1.31 -32.40
CA GLU A 618 -11.78 -1.80 -32.30
C GLU A 618 -12.64 -0.58 -31.94
N GLY A 619 -12.99 0.16 -32.99
CA GLY A 619 -14.02 1.18 -32.96
C GLY A 619 -15.32 0.55 -32.47
N PHE A 620 -15.80 1.02 -31.32
CA PHE A 620 -17.17 0.81 -30.91
C PHE A 620 -18.11 1.39 -31.97
N VAL A 621 -18.83 0.52 -32.67
CA VAL A 621 -20.07 0.88 -33.37
C VAL A 621 -21.11 1.16 -32.30
N LEU A 622 -21.54 2.41 -32.22
CA LEU A 622 -22.72 2.83 -31.47
C LEU A 622 -23.96 2.32 -32.21
N GLU A 623 -24.65 1.32 -31.65
CA GLU A 623 -26.06 1.10 -32.00
C GLU A 623 -26.87 2.28 -31.44
N GLN A 624 -27.23 3.21 -32.33
CA GLN A 624 -28.36 4.10 -32.12
C GLN A 624 -29.63 3.34 -32.50
N SER A 625 -30.46 3.07 -31.50
CA SER A 625 -31.89 2.89 -31.72
C SER A 625 -32.51 4.25 -32.05
N ASP A 626 -33.24 4.36 -33.18
CA ASP A 626 -34.60 4.91 -33.18
C ASP A 626 -35.31 4.73 -34.54
N VAL A 627 -36.48 4.08 -34.46
CA VAL A 627 -37.78 4.46 -35.06
C VAL A 627 -37.86 4.77 -36.57
N SER A 628 -38.50 3.88 -37.35
CA SER A 628 -39.85 4.10 -37.93
C SER A 628 -40.13 3.20 -39.16
N GLN A 629 -41.37 2.68 -39.16
CA GLN A 629 -42.09 1.88 -40.18
C GLN A 629 -41.76 0.39 -40.28
#